data_AF-A0AB73SYA6-F1
#
_entry.id   AF-A0AB73SYA6-F1
#
_cell.length_a   1.000
_cell.length_b   1.000
_cell.length_c   1.000
_cell.angle_alpha   90.00
_cell.angle_beta   90.00
_cell.angle_gamma   90.00
#
_symmetry.space_group_name_H-M   'P 1'
#
loop_
_entity.id
_entity.type
_entity.pdbx_description
1 polymer ?
#
loop_
_entity_poly.entity_id
_entity_poly.type
_entity_poly.pdbx_seq_one_letter_code
_entity_poly.pdbx_strand_id
1 'polypeptide(L)'
;MKKESKESVTYNEASNTCRPAENKTQCVYLEETSTGVVYSDKELPLNRTYKSRLFEMIFSSKKELLELYNAVNGTWYDDPEKLTINTLENAIYMSMRNDLSFLIDSRLALYEHQSTYNPNLPLRYLMYISNIYSKMIKDFNLYGSKPIKLPTPCFVIFYNGLSEQPDRQILKLSDIYEMQDKEVFLELKAIMLNINAGHNKRLMEQCKTLRDYSIYVDKVRGYAKVMGLEEAVERSIKECIESDVLAEFLRNNRTEAKSVSIFEYDEEKHMRQTREEGRLEGRQEIILELLSEYGEVPQELENIIRDQEDYEILKRWNRLAARAVSVEEFEKEVYKYLADIRENSGEKNR
;
A
#
# COMPACT_ATOMS: atom_id res chain seq x y z
N MET A 1 -1.66 -2.69 72.74
CA MET A 1 -0.27 -2.23 72.98
C MET A 1 0.60 -2.71 71.83
N LYS A 2 1.34 -1.78 71.21
CA LYS A 2 2.43 -1.90 70.20
C LYS A 2 2.04 -2.56 68.86
N LYS A 3 1.89 -1.86 67.73
CA LYS A 3 2.79 -0.98 66.92
C LYS A 3 4.06 -1.66 66.40
N GLU A 4 4.07 -1.87 65.08
CA GLU A 4 5.16 -1.71 64.09
C GLU A 4 4.41 -1.52 62.75
N SER A 5 4.21 -0.35 62.11
CA SER A 5 5.03 0.78 61.63
C SER A 5 5.80 0.57 60.32
N LYS A 6 5.18 1.11 59.24
CA LYS A 6 5.75 1.82 58.06
C LYS A 6 6.55 0.94 57.07
N GLU A 7 6.38 1.09 55.75
CA GLU A 7 6.40 2.36 55.01
C GLU A 7 5.32 2.52 53.94
N SER A 8 4.90 3.78 53.85
CA SER A 8 4.02 4.40 52.87
C SER A 8 4.82 4.79 51.63
N VAL A 9 4.38 4.37 50.44
CA VAL A 9 4.69 5.10 49.20
C VAL A 9 3.41 5.79 48.76
N THR A 10 3.46 7.11 48.88
CA THR A 10 2.48 8.10 48.44
C THR A 10 2.29 8.03 46.93
N TYR A 11 1.06 7.78 46.48
CA TYR A 11 0.64 8.13 45.13
C TYR A 11 0.54 9.65 45.05
N ASN A 12 1.47 10.28 44.34
CA ASN A 12 1.30 11.67 43.92
C ASN A 12 0.47 11.65 42.62
N GLU A 13 -0.77 12.11 42.73
CA GLU A 13 -1.59 12.53 41.58
C GLU A 13 -0.93 13.76 40.94
N ALA A 14 -0.01 13.55 40.00
CA ALA A 14 0.53 14.61 39.17
C ALA A 14 -0.36 14.79 37.93
N SER A 15 -1.34 15.67 38.07
CA SER A 15 -1.89 16.57 37.04
C SER A 15 -1.97 16.03 35.60
N ASN A 16 -3.09 15.40 35.27
CA ASN A 16 -3.60 15.32 33.91
C ASN A 16 -3.98 16.72 33.42
N THR A 17 -3.07 17.39 32.70
CA THR A 17 -3.44 18.55 31.87
C THR A 17 -3.33 18.18 30.40
N CYS A 18 -4.46 17.77 29.84
CA CYS A 18 -4.65 17.63 28.40
C CYS A 18 -4.67 19.03 27.79
N ARG A 19 -3.73 19.35 26.89
CA ARG A 19 -3.89 20.45 25.93
C ARG A 19 -4.12 19.81 24.56
N PRO A 20 -5.21 20.15 23.84
CA PRO A 20 -5.42 19.63 22.50
C PRO A 20 -4.41 20.29 21.57
N ALA A 21 -3.50 19.49 21.01
CA ALA A 21 -2.83 19.84 19.77
C ALA A 21 -3.73 19.31 18.65
N GLU A 22 -4.31 20.23 17.89
CA GLU A 22 -5.02 19.94 16.65
C GLU A 22 -4.08 19.20 15.69
N ASN A 23 -4.62 18.19 15.01
CA ASN A 23 -3.97 17.34 14.01
C ASN A 23 -2.79 16.47 14.49
N LYS A 24 -3.09 15.24 14.92
CA LYS A 24 -2.24 14.04 14.74
C LYS A 24 -3.01 12.76 15.03
N THR A 25 -3.09 11.88 14.03
CA THR A 25 -3.65 10.51 14.12
C THR A 25 -2.67 9.53 14.79
N GLN A 26 -2.01 9.94 15.88
CA GLN A 26 -1.12 9.08 16.66
C GLN A 26 -0.85 9.68 18.04
N CYS A 27 -1.45 9.11 19.08
CA CYS A 27 -0.96 9.28 20.45
C CYS A 27 -0.10 8.06 20.80
N VAL A 28 1.20 8.26 20.96
CA VAL A 28 2.12 7.26 21.49
C VAL A 28 2.17 7.45 23.00
N TYR A 29 1.78 6.43 23.77
CA TYR A 29 2.02 6.40 25.21
C TYR A 29 3.40 5.81 25.47
N LEU A 30 4.30 6.63 26.02
CA LEU A 30 5.59 6.17 26.53
C LEU A 30 5.45 5.95 28.04
N GLU A 31 5.38 4.70 28.48
CA GLU A 31 5.60 4.37 29.88
C GLU A 31 7.03 3.85 30.04
N GLU A 32 7.91 4.66 30.64
CA GLU A 32 9.23 4.21 31.06
C GLU A 32 9.10 3.35 32.31
N THR A 33 9.43 2.06 32.20
CA THR A 33 9.71 1.22 33.37
C THR A 33 11.12 0.65 33.27
N SER A 34 11.73 0.41 34.43
CA SER A 34 13.16 0.08 34.61
C SER A 34 13.61 -1.27 34.03
N THR A 35 12.77 -1.95 33.24
CA THR A 35 13.07 -3.21 32.56
C THR A 35 12.40 -3.28 31.18
N GLY A 36 12.77 -2.38 30.27
CA GLY A 36 12.45 -2.50 28.84
C GLY A 36 11.04 -2.08 28.41
N VAL A 37 10.93 -1.64 27.15
CA VAL A 37 9.69 -1.17 26.51
C VAL A 37 8.76 -2.35 26.23
N VAL A 38 7.56 -2.33 26.82
CA VAL A 38 6.49 -3.29 26.52
C VAL A 38 5.50 -2.64 25.57
N TYR A 39 5.39 -3.18 24.35
CA TYR A 39 4.35 -2.78 23.40
C TYR A 39 3.01 -3.37 23.87
N SER A 40 2.04 -2.51 24.19
CA SER A 40 0.67 -2.94 24.49
C SER A 40 -0.25 -2.60 23.32
N ASP A 41 -0.67 -3.62 22.57
CA ASP A 41 -1.69 -3.50 21.52
C ASP A 41 -3.08 -3.42 22.16
N LYS A 42 -3.62 -2.20 22.29
CA LYS A 42 -5.06 -2.01 22.45
C LYS A 42 -5.66 -1.65 21.09
N GLU A 43 -6.30 -2.65 20.48
CA GLU A 43 -7.01 -2.51 19.20
C GLU A 43 -8.15 -1.47 19.31
N LEU A 44 -8.12 -0.46 18.43
CA LEU A 44 -9.30 0.34 18.10
C LEU A 44 -10.24 -0.52 17.23
N PRO A 45 -11.57 -0.44 17.43
CA PRO A 45 -12.52 -1.25 16.67
C PRO A 45 -12.56 -0.75 15.21
N LEU A 46 -11.86 -1.46 14.33
CA LEU A 46 -11.89 -1.23 12.88
C LEU A 46 -13.14 -1.85 12.25
N ASN A 47 -13.76 -1.06 11.37
CA ASN A 47 -14.98 -1.39 10.65
C ASN A 47 -14.79 -2.67 9.80
N ARG A 48 -15.69 -3.66 10.00
CA ARG A 48 -15.48 -5.09 9.72
C ARG A 48 -15.79 -5.56 8.29
N THR A 49 -15.99 -4.69 7.31
CA THR A 49 -16.89 -5.06 6.20
C THR A 49 -16.29 -5.86 5.05
N TYR A 50 -14.97 -5.85 4.79
CA TYR A 50 -14.36 -6.69 3.73
C TYR A 50 -13.04 -7.32 4.18
N LYS A 51 -13.02 -8.66 4.31
CA LYS A 51 -11.87 -9.43 4.82
C LYS A 51 -10.88 -9.89 3.74
N SER A 52 -11.24 -9.77 2.46
CA SER A 52 -10.47 -10.27 1.31
C SER A 52 -10.63 -9.37 0.10
N ARG A 53 -9.56 -9.27 -0.70
CA ARG A 53 -9.52 -8.48 -1.94
C ARG A 53 -10.10 -9.27 -3.11
N LEU A 54 -10.52 -8.60 -4.18
CA LEU A 54 -11.15 -9.23 -5.35
C LEU A 54 -10.22 -10.27 -5.99
N PHE A 55 -8.91 -9.97 -6.04
CA PHE A 55 -7.89 -10.91 -6.53
C PHE A 55 -7.90 -12.21 -5.72
N GLU A 56 -7.93 -12.13 -4.38
CA GLU A 56 -8.01 -13.31 -3.52
C GLU A 56 -9.32 -14.08 -3.72
N MET A 57 -10.44 -13.37 -3.86
CA MET A 57 -11.74 -14.00 -4.08
C MET A 57 -11.74 -14.85 -5.36
N ILE A 58 -11.15 -14.32 -6.45
CA ILE A 58 -11.04 -15.02 -7.73
C ILE A 58 -10.15 -16.26 -7.60
N PHE A 59 -9.00 -16.14 -6.92
CA PHE A 59 -8.03 -17.22 -6.75
C PHE A 59 -8.23 -18.06 -5.47
N SER A 60 -9.41 -17.95 -4.84
CA SER A 60 -9.78 -18.76 -3.67
C SER A 60 -10.06 -20.22 -4.05
N SER A 61 -10.44 -20.48 -5.30
CA SER A 61 -10.58 -21.81 -5.87
C SER A 61 -9.21 -22.44 -6.14
N LYS A 62 -8.98 -23.65 -5.63
CA LYS A 62 -7.76 -24.43 -5.92
C LYS A 62 -7.50 -24.57 -7.41
N LYS A 63 -8.55 -24.72 -8.22
CA LYS A 63 -8.44 -24.86 -9.69
C LYS A 63 -7.81 -23.62 -10.31
N GLU A 64 -8.30 -22.44 -9.97
CA GLU A 64 -7.81 -21.20 -10.59
C GLU A 64 -6.46 -20.78 -10.00
N LEU A 65 -6.21 -21.11 -8.73
CA LEU A 65 -4.89 -20.97 -8.12
C LEU A 65 -3.84 -21.88 -8.78
N LEU A 66 -4.22 -23.11 -9.15
CA LEU A 66 -3.34 -24.04 -9.86
C LEU A 66 -3.01 -23.54 -11.27
N GLU A 67 -4.01 -23.03 -11.99
CA GLU A 67 -3.82 -22.40 -13.31
C GLU A 67 -2.80 -21.24 -13.20
N LEU A 68 -2.97 -20.37 -12.21
CA LEU A 68 -2.05 -19.26 -11.95
C LEU A 68 -0.64 -19.77 -11.60
N TYR A 69 -0.53 -20.76 -10.72
CA TYR A 69 0.75 -21.36 -10.35
C TYR A 69 1.47 -21.94 -11.56
N ASN A 70 0.76 -22.68 -12.40
CA ASN A 70 1.29 -23.26 -13.63
C ASN A 70 1.80 -22.20 -14.60
N ALA A 71 1.01 -21.14 -14.82
CA ALA A 71 1.39 -20.06 -15.72
C ALA A 71 2.63 -19.30 -15.23
N VAL A 72 2.74 -19.05 -13.92
CA VAL A 72 3.89 -18.34 -13.33
C VAL A 72 5.16 -19.18 -13.34
N ASN A 73 5.06 -20.49 -13.03
CA ASN A 73 6.23 -21.36 -12.86
C ASN A 73 6.58 -22.17 -14.12
N GLY A 74 5.77 -22.11 -15.18
CA GLY A 74 5.94 -22.94 -16.37
C GLY A 74 5.70 -24.42 -16.12
N THR A 75 4.85 -24.74 -15.14
CA THR A 75 4.50 -26.11 -14.76
C THR A 75 3.16 -26.54 -15.37
N TRP A 76 2.81 -27.81 -15.24
CA TRP A 76 1.64 -28.41 -15.89
C TRP A 76 0.91 -29.36 -14.94
N TYR A 77 0.72 -28.95 -13.69
CA TYR A 77 -0.06 -29.72 -12.73
C TYR A 77 -1.54 -29.72 -13.13
N ASP A 78 -2.18 -30.87 -13.02
CA ASP A 78 -3.55 -31.16 -13.47
C ASP A 78 -4.54 -31.37 -12.31
N ASP A 79 -4.02 -31.71 -11.14
CA ASP A 79 -4.79 -32.03 -9.94
C ASP A 79 -4.71 -30.88 -8.89
N PRO A 80 -5.78 -30.08 -8.74
CA PRO A 80 -5.86 -29.01 -7.75
C PRO A 80 -5.73 -29.49 -6.31
N GLU A 81 -6.04 -30.76 -6.01
CA GLU A 81 -5.97 -31.27 -4.64
C GLU A 81 -4.54 -31.42 -4.12
N LYS A 82 -3.53 -31.37 -5.02
CA LYS A 82 -2.11 -31.26 -4.65
C LYS A 82 -1.77 -29.93 -3.98
N LEU A 83 -2.62 -28.90 -4.12
CA LEU A 83 -2.47 -27.64 -3.42
C LEU A 83 -2.92 -27.79 -1.97
N THR A 84 -1.99 -27.57 -1.05
CA THR A 84 -2.31 -27.35 0.36
C THR A 84 -2.32 -25.85 0.61
N ILE A 85 -3.51 -25.26 0.71
CA ILE A 85 -3.67 -23.83 1.00
C ILE A 85 -3.33 -23.62 2.47
N ASN A 86 -2.23 -22.91 2.72
CA ASN A 86 -1.84 -22.45 4.04
C ASN A 86 -2.21 -20.97 4.10
N THR A 87 -3.50 -20.65 4.25
CA THR A 87 -3.89 -19.28 4.57
C THR A 87 -3.18 -18.92 5.87
N LEU A 88 -2.27 -17.96 5.77
CA LEU A 88 -1.62 -17.34 6.92
C LEU A 88 -2.70 -16.60 7.71
N GLU A 89 -3.49 -17.34 8.49
CA GLU A 89 -4.35 -16.75 9.50
C GLU A 89 -3.43 -16.10 10.55
N ASN A 90 -3.41 -14.77 10.50
CA ASN A 90 -2.89 -13.84 11.50
C ASN A 90 -1.41 -13.97 11.86
N ALA A 91 -0.55 -13.30 11.08
CA ALA A 91 0.70 -12.77 11.61
C ALA A 91 1.10 -11.47 10.87
N ILE A 92 0.70 -10.35 11.47
CA ILE A 92 1.39 -9.05 11.47
C ILE A 92 1.51 -8.32 10.12
N TYR A 93 0.43 -7.70 9.65
CA TYR A 93 0.21 -6.23 9.64
C TYR A 93 -1.22 -5.95 9.13
N MET A 94 -1.91 -4.99 9.72
CA MET A 94 -3.32 -4.69 9.43
C MET A 94 -3.46 -3.81 8.17
N SER A 95 -4.04 -4.35 7.10
CA SER A 95 -5.01 -3.74 6.16
C SER A 95 -5.18 -4.66 4.95
N MET A 96 -6.33 -5.34 4.87
CA MET A 96 -6.76 -6.30 3.83
C MET A 96 -5.78 -7.44 3.46
N ARG A 97 -6.25 -8.68 3.57
CA ARG A 97 -5.53 -9.84 3.02
C ARG A 97 -5.44 -9.65 1.50
N ASN A 98 -4.21 -9.55 1.00
CA ASN A 98 -3.83 -9.47 -0.43
C ASN A 98 -2.95 -10.67 -0.84
N ASP A 99 -2.78 -11.64 0.05
CA ASP A 99 -1.67 -12.58 0.07
C ASP A 99 -2.20 -14.01 0.01
N LEU A 100 -1.83 -14.75 -1.04
CA LEU A 100 -2.10 -16.19 -1.19
C LEU A 100 -0.84 -16.97 -0.81
N SER A 101 -0.98 -17.92 0.11
CA SER A 101 0.11 -18.80 0.56
C SER A 101 -0.30 -20.27 0.42
N PHE A 102 0.49 -21.06 -0.29
CA PHE A 102 0.16 -22.46 -0.56
C PHE A 102 1.40 -23.32 -0.85
N LEU A 103 1.28 -24.61 -0.55
CA LEU A 103 2.27 -25.64 -0.82
C LEU A 103 1.87 -26.48 -2.03
N ILE A 104 2.83 -26.75 -2.91
CA ILE A 104 2.74 -27.73 -3.99
C ILE A 104 4.10 -28.36 -4.23
N ASP A 105 4.18 -29.69 -4.21
CA ASP A 105 5.41 -30.43 -4.50
C ASP A 105 6.65 -29.95 -3.70
N SER A 106 6.47 -29.75 -2.39
CA SER A 106 7.50 -29.20 -1.48
C SER A 106 8.06 -27.82 -1.87
N ARG A 107 7.30 -27.05 -2.66
CA ARG A 107 7.52 -25.63 -2.93
C ARG A 107 6.45 -24.82 -2.22
N LEU A 108 6.87 -23.76 -1.55
CA LEU A 108 5.99 -22.85 -0.84
C LEU A 108 5.87 -21.56 -1.65
N ALA A 109 4.71 -21.33 -2.25
CA ALA A 109 4.44 -20.14 -3.04
C ALA A 109 3.75 -19.08 -2.16
N LEU A 110 4.30 -17.86 -2.16
CA LEU A 110 3.70 -16.68 -1.56
C LEU A 110 3.44 -15.67 -2.66
N TYR A 111 2.17 -15.51 -2.98
CA TYR A 111 1.67 -14.63 -4.04
C TYR A 111 0.98 -13.44 -3.42
N GLU A 112 1.21 -12.27 -3.97
CA GLU A 112 0.62 -11.05 -3.46
C GLU A 112 0.15 -10.15 -4.58
N HIS A 113 -1.00 -9.51 -4.38
CA HIS A 113 -1.51 -8.48 -5.27
C HIS A 113 -1.21 -7.07 -4.75
N GLN A 114 -0.77 -6.17 -5.63
CA GLN A 114 -0.46 -4.79 -5.29
C GLN A 114 -0.93 -3.80 -6.37
N SER A 115 -1.73 -2.82 -5.94
CA SER A 115 -2.13 -1.66 -6.77
C SER A 115 -1.16 -0.47 -6.62
N THR A 116 -0.22 -0.54 -5.67
CA THR A 116 0.80 0.51 -5.45
C THR A 116 2.18 -0.12 -5.36
N TYR A 117 3.17 0.52 -5.99
CA TYR A 117 4.54 0.04 -5.92
C TYR A 117 5.07 0.20 -4.49
N ASN A 118 5.61 -0.89 -3.93
CA ASN A 118 6.19 -0.91 -2.59
C ASN A 118 7.56 -1.62 -2.61
N PRO A 119 8.68 -0.90 -2.39
CA PRO A 119 10.01 -1.50 -2.38
C PRO A 119 10.28 -2.35 -1.13
N ASN A 120 9.45 -2.25 -0.09
CA ASN A 120 9.62 -2.96 1.18
C ASN A 120 9.03 -4.39 1.18
N LEU A 121 8.44 -4.83 0.07
CA LEU A 121 7.83 -6.15 -0.05
C LEU A 121 8.80 -7.31 0.24
N PRO A 122 10.08 -7.29 -0.17
CA PRO A 122 11.03 -8.34 0.19
C PRO A 122 11.21 -8.51 1.71
N LEU A 123 11.22 -7.41 2.47
CA LEU A 123 11.29 -7.45 3.93
C LEU A 123 10.03 -8.06 4.54
N ARG A 124 8.86 -7.71 3.99
CA ARG A 124 7.58 -8.29 4.44
C ARG A 124 7.50 -9.78 4.15
N TYR A 125 7.95 -10.22 2.98
CA TYR A 125 8.07 -11.64 2.67
C TYR A 125 9.03 -12.37 3.61
N LEU A 126 10.13 -11.74 4.03
CA LEU A 126 11.05 -12.32 5.01
C LEU A 126 10.33 -12.60 6.35
N MET A 127 9.50 -11.65 6.81
CA MET A 127 8.70 -11.83 8.02
C MET A 127 7.68 -12.96 7.85
N TYR A 128 6.98 -13.00 6.70
CA TYR A 128 5.99 -14.03 6.40
C TYR A 128 6.60 -15.42 6.36
N ILE A 129 7.69 -15.60 5.59
CA ILE A 129 8.31 -16.92 5.43
C ILE A 129 8.92 -17.42 6.73
N SER A 130 9.50 -16.52 7.54
CA SER A 130 10.01 -16.85 8.88
C SER A 130 8.90 -17.41 9.77
N ASN A 131 7.73 -16.77 9.78
CA ASN A 131 6.59 -17.24 10.55
C ASN A 131 6.03 -18.58 10.01
N ILE A 132 5.92 -18.76 8.68
CA ILE A 132 5.48 -20.03 8.10
C ILE A 132 6.43 -21.15 8.53
N TYR A 133 7.74 -20.98 8.32
CA TYR A 133 8.72 -22.00 8.69
C TYR A 133 8.74 -22.29 10.18
N SER A 134 8.66 -21.26 11.03
CA SER A 134 8.55 -21.43 12.49
C SER A 134 7.37 -22.33 12.88
N LYS A 135 6.20 -22.11 12.27
CA LYS A 135 5.02 -22.98 12.48
C LYS A 135 5.25 -24.41 11.95
N MET A 136 5.87 -24.56 10.78
CA MET A 136 6.14 -25.88 10.18
C MET A 136 7.13 -26.73 10.99
N ILE A 137 8.11 -26.10 11.62
CA ILE A 137 9.18 -26.80 12.35
C ILE A 137 8.93 -26.88 13.86
N LYS A 138 7.75 -26.47 14.34
CA LYS A 138 7.45 -26.36 15.78
C LYS A 138 7.78 -27.61 16.60
N ASP A 139 7.53 -28.79 16.03
CA ASP A 139 7.76 -30.08 16.70
C ASP A 139 9.10 -30.75 16.29
N PHE A 140 9.94 -30.05 15.51
CA PHE A 140 11.23 -30.56 15.07
C PHE A 140 12.33 -30.21 16.09
N ASN A 141 13.31 -31.10 16.22
CA ASN A 141 14.47 -30.84 17.07
C ASN A 141 15.49 -29.92 16.36
N LEU A 142 15.29 -28.61 16.52
CA LEU A 142 16.19 -27.57 16.00
C LEU A 142 17.62 -27.65 16.53
N TYR A 143 17.80 -28.18 17.75
CA TYR A 143 19.12 -28.37 18.37
C TYR A 143 19.73 -29.75 18.08
N GLY A 144 19.05 -30.56 17.27
CA GLY A 144 19.53 -31.86 16.85
C GLY A 144 20.64 -31.78 15.79
N SER A 145 21.37 -32.88 15.60
CA SER A 145 22.41 -32.98 14.57
C SER A 145 21.88 -33.27 13.16
N LYS A 146 20.58 -33.57 13.03
CA LYS A 146 19.96 -33.89 11.73
C LYS A 146 19.41 -32.62 11.08
N PRO A 147 19.70 -32.35 9.80
CA PRO A 147 19.18 -31.18 9.11
C PRO A 147 17.67 -31.27 8.93
N ILE A 148 16.97 -30.16 9.22
CA ILE A 148 15.54 -30.00 8.91
C ILE A 148 15.41 -29.52 7.47
N LYS A 149 14.64 -30.23 6.66
CA LYS A 149 14.37 -29.85 5.26
C LYS A 149 13.16 -28.92 5.22
N LEU A 150 13.34 -27.75 4.61
CA LEU A 150 12.30 -26.75 4.42
C LEU A 150 11.83 -26.76 2.95
N PRO A 151 10.55 -26.49 2.67
CA PRO A 151 10.08 -26.35 1.31
C PRO A 151 10.69 -25.10 0.67
N THR A 152 11.05 -25.16 -0.61
CA THR A 152 11.70 -24.03 -1.28
C THR A 152 10.69 -22.90 -1.52
N PRO A 153 10.97 -21.65 -1.10
CA PRO A 153 10.01 -20.57 -1.24
C PRO A 153 10.05 -19.95 -2.64
N CYS A 154 8.91 -19.42 -3.09
CA CYS A 154 8.76 -18.60 -4.29
C CYS A 154 7.90 -17.39 -3.97
N PHE A 155 8.41 -16.18 -4.21
CA PHE A 155 7.75 -14.92 -3.89
C PHE A 155 7.37 -14.19 -5.18
N VAL A 156 6.08 -13.93 -5.38
CA VAL A 156 5.56 -13.31 -6.61
C VAL A 156 4.56 -12.21 -6.28
N ILE A 157 4.79 -11.05 -6.86
CA ILE A 157 3.95 -9.86 -6.71
C ILE A 157 3.27 -9.59 -8.05
N PHE A 158 1.94 -9.53 -8.06
CA PHE A 158 1.13 -9.14 -9.20
C PHE A 158 0.79 -7.66 -9.08
N TYR A 159 1.46 -6.85 -9.90
CA TYR A 159 1.29 -5.40 -9.90
C TYR A 159 0.25 -4.97 -10.93
N ASN A 160 -0.79 -4.26 -10.49
CA ASN A 160 -1.75 -3.63 -11.38
C ASN A 160 -1.94 -2.14 -11.07
N GLY A 161 -0.94 -1.45 -10.53
CA GLY A 161 -1.06 -0.02 -10.22
C GLY A 161 -0.99 0.89 -11.44
N LEU A 162 -1.24 2.19 -11.24
CA LEU A 162 -1.19 3.21 -12.30
C LEU A 162 0.22 3.71 -12.64
N SER A 163 1.21 3.49 -11.78
CA SER A 163 2.58 3.90 -12.09
C SER A 163 3.14 2.94 -13.12
N GLU A 164 3.74 3.47 -14.19
CA GLU A 164 4.39 2.64 -15.20
C GLU A 164 5.47 1.75 -14.57
N GLN A 165 5.42 0.45 -14.86
CA GLN A 165 6.37 -0.56 -14.39
C GLN A 165 6.69 -1.52 -15.54
N PRO A 166 7.92 -2.07 -15.62
CA PRO A 166 8.26 -3.09 -16.60
C PRO A 166 7.41 -4.36 -16.42
N ASP A 167 7.29 -5.17 -17.48
CA ASP A 167 6.63 -6.48 -17.42
C ASP A 167 7.12 -7.33 -16.25
N ARG A 168 8.44 -7.33 -16.01
CA ARG A 168 9.06 -8.10 -14.94
C ARG A 168 10.19 -7.34 -14.31
N GLN A 169 10.24 -7.35 -12.98
CA GLN A 169 11.39 -6.91 -12.21
C GLN A 169 11.60 -7.78 -10.97
N ILE A 170 12.80 -7.70 -10.39
CA ILE A 170 13.14 -8.41 -9.17
C ILE A 170 13.37 -7.36 -8.10
N LEU A 171 12.58 -7.42 -7.03
CA LEU A 171 12.81 -6.67 -5.81
C LEU A 171 13.71 -7.49 -4.90
N LYS A 172 14.78 -6.88 -4.36
CA LYS A 172 15.72 -7.57 -3.48
C LYS A 172 15.68 -6.95 -2.09
N LEU A 173 15.97 -7.78 -1.08
CA LEU A 173 16.12 -7.29 0.28
C LEU A 173 17.38 -6.42 0.41
N SER A 174 18.42 -6.72 -0.36
CA SER A 174 19.65 -5.92 -0.39
C SER A 174 19.44 -4.48 -0.88
N ASP A 175 18.41 -4.22 -1.71
CA ASP A 175 18.12 -2.87 -2.23
C ASP A 175 17.70 -1.89 -1.12
N ILE A 176 17.26 -2.39 0.04
CA ILE A 176 16.82 -1.56 1.18
C ILE A 176 17.85 -1.49 2.32
N TYR A 177 19.01 -2.12 2.17
CA TYR A 177 20.08 -2.00 3.17
C TYR A 177 20.74 -0.63 3.11
N GLU A 178 21.02 -0.06 4.29
CA GLU A 178 21.72 1.21 4.43
C GLU A 178 23.13 1.16 3.83
N MET A 179 23.83 0.04 4.07
CA MET A 179 25.15 -0.22 3.53
C MET A 179 25.05 -1.15 2.32
N GLN A 180 25.58 -0.68 1.18
CA GLN A 180 25.57 -1.42 -0.08
C GLN A 180 26.89 -2.20 -0.25
N ASP A 181 27.04 -3.25 0.54
CA ASP A 181 28.20 -4.13 0.50
C ASP A 181 28.20 -5.01 -0.77
N LYS A 182 29.40 -5.42 -1.21
CA LYS A 182 29.55 -6.30 -2.37
C LYS A 182 29.00 -7.71 -2.13
N GLU A 183 29.09 -8.19 -0.89
CA GLU A 183 28.62 -9.52 -0.48
C GLU A 183 27.38 -9.38 0.41
N VAL A 184 26.32 -10.10 0.05
CA VAL A 184 25.03 -10.06 0.75
C VAL A 184 24.81 -11.38 1.46
N PHE A 185 24.82 -11.36 2.80
CA PHE A 185 24.65 -12.57 3.62
C PHE A 185 23.18 -13.00 3.78
N LEU A 186 22.25 -12.05 3.74
CA LEU A 186 20.82 -12.30 3.79
C LEU A 186 20.18 -11.69 2.55
N GLU A 187 19.70 -12.53 1.65
CA GLU A 187 19.07 -12.08 0.41
C GLU A 187 17.72 -12.78 0.22
N LEU A 188 16.69 -11.98 -0.02
CA LEU A 188 15.38 -12.43 -0.44
C LEU A 188 15.03 -11.72 -1.74
N LYS A 189 14.66 -12.51 -2.75
CA LYS A 189 14.28 -12.00 -4.07
C LYS A 189 12.80 -12.27 -4.31
N ALA A 190 12.05 -11.22 -4.61
CA ALA A 190 10.66 -11.31 -5.03
C ALA A 190 10.53 -10.90 -6.50
N ILE A 191 9.76 -11.67 -7.26
CA ILE A 191 9.49 -11.37 -8.67
C ILE A 191 8.23 -10.51 -8.72
N MET A 192 8.31 -9.30 -9.23
CA MET A 192 7.13 -8.49 -9.53
C MET A 192 6.79 -8.59 -11.03
N LEU A 193 5.52 -8.91 -11.31
CA LEU A 193 4.95 -9.06 -12.63
C LEU A 193 3.89 -7.98 -12.85
N ASN A 194 4.06 -7.13 -13.86
CA ASN A 194 3.05 -6.16 -14.24
C ASN A 194 1.89 -6.86 -14.97
N ILE A 195 0.71 -6.87 -14.36
CA ILE A 195 -0.49 -7.52 -14.89
C ILE A 195 -1.49 -6.52 -15.47
N ASN A 196 -1.11 -5.25 -15.66
CA ASN A 196 -1.96 -4.29 -16.37
C ASN A 196 -2.18 -4.70 -17.83
N ALA A 197 -3.27 -4.20 -18.43
CA ALA A 197 -3.60 -4.50 -19.82
C ALA A 197 -2.43 -4.14 -20.76
N GLY A 198 -2.04 -5.09 -21.63
CA GLY A 198 -0.93 -4.94 -22.57
C GLY A 198 0.41 -5.52 -22.09
N HIS A 199 0.55 -5.85 -20.81
CA HIS A 199 1.77 -6.42 -20.21
C HIS A 199 1.72 -7.96 -20.10
N ASN A 200 2.90 -8.59 -20.01
CA ASN A 200 3.07 -10.03 -19.77
C ASN A 200 2.19 -10.94 -20.66
N LYS A 201 2.16 -10.67 -21.97
CA LYS A 201 1.26 -11.36 -22.94
C LYS A 201 1.26 -12.89 -22.80
N ARG A 202 2.44 -13.51 -22.67
CA ARG A 202 2.57 -14.96 -22.51
C ARG A 202 1.89 -15.47 -21.22
N LEU A 203 2.05 -14.76 -20.10
CA LEU A 203 1.40 -15.12 -18.84
C LEU A 203 -0.12 -15.02 -18.98
N MET A 204 -0.61 -13.96 -19.62
CA MET A 204 -2.03 -13.73 -19.88
C MET A 204 -2.62 -14.77 -20.85
N GLU A 205 -1.84 -15.29 -21.78
CA GLU A 205 -2.24 -16.40 -22.66
C GLU A 205 -2.33 -17.72 -21.89
N GLN A 206 -1.43 -17.94 -20.91
CA GLN A 206 -1.34 -19.18 -20.13
C GLN A 206 -2.30 -19.26 -18.95
N CYS A 207 -2.79 -18.13 -18.41
CA CYS A 207 -3.80 -18.09 -17.35
C CYS A 207 -4.96 -17.20 -17.79
N LYS A 208 -6.08 -17.82 -18.21
CA LYS A 208 -7.29 -17.09 -18.62
C LYS A 208 -7.81 -16.25 -17.47
N THR A 209 -7.84 -16.82 -16.26
CA THR A 209 -8.38 -16.15 -15.07
C THR A 209 -7.65 -14.84 -14.75
N LEU A 210 -6.31 -14.83 -14.82
CA LEU A 210 -5.51 -13.63 -14.59
C LEU A 210 -5.70 -12.57 -15.69
N ARG A 211 -5.78 -13.01 -16.95
CA ARG A 211 -6.07 -12.12 -18.08
C ARG A 211 -7.44 -11.48 -17.93
N ASP A 212 -8.45 -12.27 -17.60
CA ASP A 212 -9.82 -11.77 -17.45
C ASP A 212 -9.93 -10.79 -16.26
N TYR A 213 -9.20 -11.05 -15.17
CA TYR A 213 -9.06 -10.11 -14.06
C TYR A 213 -8.44 -8.78 -14.51
N SER A 214 -7.34 -8.82 -15.28
CA SER A 214 -6.70 -7.63 -15.84
C SER A 214 -7.68 -6.81 -16.70
N ILE A 215 -8.44 -7.47 -17.57
CA ILE A 215 -9.46 -6.83 -18.42
C ILE A 215 -10.57 -6.19 -17.57
N TYR A 216 -11.05 -6.88 -16.54
CA TYR A 216 -12.08 -6.35 -15.65
C TYR A 216 -11.62 -5.07 -14.94
N VAL A 217 -10.42 -5.09 -14.35
CA VAL A 217 -9.84 -3.92 -13.66
C VAL A 217 -9.65 -2.75 -14.62
N ASP A 218 -9.15 -3.01 -15.83
CA ASP A 218 -8.97 -1.98 -16.86
C ASP A 218 -10.31 -1.34 -17.27
N LYS A 219 -11.37 -2.14 -17.45
CA LYS A 219 -12.72 -1.63 -17.74
C LYS A 219 -13.27 -0.74 -16.62
N VAL A 220 -13.17 -1.19 -15.37
CA VAL A 220 -13.63 -0.40 -14.21
C VAL A 220 -12.93 0.96 -14.19
N ARG A 221 -11.60 0.97 -14.34
CA ARG A 221 -10.81 2.20 -14.41
C ARG A 221 -11.14 3.08 -15.60
N GLY A 222 -11.37 2.48 -16.77
CA GLY A 222 -11.77 3.18 -17.98
C GLY A 222 -13.10 3.91 -17.81
N TYR A 223 -14.11 3.22 -17.28
CA TYR A 223 -15.43 3.83 -17.06
C TYR A 223 -15.44 4.82 -15.90
N ALA A 224 -14.72 4.57 -14.81
CA ALA A 224 -14.66 5.48 -13.67
C ALA A 224 -14.04 6.86 -14.01
N LYS A 225 -13.38 7.00 -15.16
CA LYS A 225 -12.91 8.29 -15.69
C LYS A 225 -14.02 9.15 -16.32
N VAL A 226 -15.13 8.54 -16.75
CA VAL A 226 -16.18 9.19 -17.54
C VAL A 226 -17.58 9.08 -16.94
N MET A 227 -17.79 8.25 -15.92
CA MET A 227 -19.05 8.08 -15.20
C MET A 227 -18.81 7.80 -13.71
N GLY A 228 -19.88 7.78 -12.91
CA GLY A 228 -19.80 7.47 -11.47
C GLY A 228 -19.25 6.06 -11.21
N LEU A 229 -18.54 5.88 -10.08
CA LEU A 229 -17.84 4.63 -9.77
C LEU A 229 -18.79 3.43 -9.70
N GLU A 230 -19.94 3.58 -9.05
CA GLU A 230 -20.95 2.52 -8.94
C GLU A 230 -21.49 2.10 -10.30
N GLU A 231 -21.70 3.05 -11.20
CA GLU A 231 -22.16 2.81 -12.58
C GLU A 231 -21.05 2.14 -13.40
N ALA A 232 -19.81 2.61 -13.26
CA ALA A 232 -18.63 2.05 -13.90
C ALA A 232 -18.43 0.58 -13.53
N VAL A 233 -18.55 0.23 -12.25
CA VAL A 233 -18.45 -1.14 -11.77
C VAL A 233 -19.63 -1.99 -12.28
N GLU A 234 -20.87 -1.51 -12.15
CA GLU A 234 -22.05 -2.25 -12.61
C GLU A 234 -21.99 -2.57 -14.12
N ARG A 235 -21.60 -1.57 -14.92
CA ARG A 235 -21.41 -1.70 -16.35
C ARG A 235 -20.27 -2.67 -16.69
N SER A 236 -19.13 -2.55 -16.00
CA SER A 236 -17.99 -3.46 -16.19
C SER A 236 -18.38 -4.90 -15.91
N ILE A 237 -19.08 -5.15 -14.81
CA ILE A 237 -19.58 -6.49 -14.46
C ILE A 237 -20.52 -7.02 -15.56
N LYS A 238 -21.48 -6.21 -16.02
CA LYS A 238 -22.42 -6.62 -17.07
C LYS A 238 -21.69 -7.01 -18.36
N GLU A 239 -20.83 -6.14 -18.88
CA GLU A 239 -20.14 -6.40 -20.14
C GLU A 239 -19.11 -7.53 -20.04
N CYS A 240 -18.47 -7.70 -18.87
CA CYS A 240 -17.56 -8.82 -18.64
C CYS A 240 -18.32 -10.16 -18.67
N ILE A 241 -19.50 -10.22 -18.03
CA ILE A 241 -20.37 -11.40 -18.09
C ILE A 241 -20.84 -11.70 -19.53
N GLU A 242 -21.17 -10.67 -20.31
CA GLU A 242 -21.59 -10.81 -21.72
C GLU A 242 -20.45 -11.26 -22.64
N SER A 243 -19.21 -10.86 -22.33
CA SER A 243 -18.01 -11.16 -23.13
C SER A 243 -17.21 -12.38 -22.64
N ASP A 244 -17.79 -13.18 -21.72
CA ASP A 244 -17.16 -14.34 -21.08
C ASP A 244 -15.83 -14.05 -20.33
N VAL A 245 -15.70 -12.85 -19.78
CA VAL A 245 -14.57 -12.39 -18.95
C VAL A 245 -14.95 -12.53 -17.48
N LEU A 246 -14.27 -13.41 -16.74
CA LEU A 246 -14.62 -13.76 -15.33
C LEU A 246 -16.12 -14.08 -15.13
N ALA A 247 -16.83 -14.51 -16.19
CA ALA A 247 -18.29 -14.47 -16.22
C ALA A 247 -18.93 -15.36 -15.16
N GLU A 248 -18.39 -16.56 -14.92
CA GLU A 248 -18.87 -17.47 -13.87
C GLU A 248 -18.70 -16.84 -12.48
N PHE A 249 -17.50 -16.35 -12.16
CA PHE A 249 -17.20 -15.69 -10.89
C PHE A 249 -18.10 -14.47 -10.65
N LEU A 250 -18.24 -13.60 -11.65
CA LEU A 250 -19.04 -12.38 -11.56
C LEU A 250 -20.55 -12.64 -11.48
N ARG A 251 -21.05 -13.73 -12.10
CA ARG A 251 -22.46 -14.15 -11.94
C ARG A 251 -22.71 -14.64 -10.52
N ASN A 252 -21.81 -15.49 -9.99
CA ASN A 252 -21.99 -16.11 -8.68
C ASN A 252 -21.74 -15.14 -7.52
N ASN A 253 -20.85 -14.16 -7.70
CA ASN A 253 -20.42 -13.23 -6.64
C ASN A 253 -20.78 -11.78 -6.93
N ARG A 254 -21.82 -11.51 -7.76
CA ARG A 254 -22.11 -10.16 -8.29
C ARG A 254 -22.11 -9.07 -7.22
N THR A 255 -22.86 -9.26 -6.14
CA THR A 255 -23.03 -8.27 -5.07
C THR A 255 -21.71 -8.00 -4.36
N GLU A 256 -20.97 -9.05 -4.01
CA GLU A 256 -19.70 -8.94 -3.29
C GLU A 256 -18.61 -8.36 -4.19
N ALA A 257 -18.49 -8.85 -5.43
CA ALA A 257 -17.56 -8.33 -6.43
C ALA A 257 -17.78 -6.84 -6.68
N LYS A 258 -19.04 -6.38 -6.81
CA LYS A 258 -19.37 -4.96 -6.93
C LYS A 258 -18.88 -4.18 -5.71
N SER A 259 -19.25 -4.65 -4.53
CA SER A 259 -18.97 -3.94 -3.28
C SER A 259 -17.48 -3.83 -2.99
N VAL A 260 -16.74 -4.93 -3.18
CA VAL A 260 -15.28 -4.98 -3.01
C VAL A 260 -14.59 -4.12 -4.06
N SER A 261 -15.04 -4.14 -5.33
CA SER A 261 -14.45 -3.30 -6.38
C SER A 261 -14.59 -1.80 -6.11
N ILE A 262 -15.76 -1.37 -5.63
CA ILE A 262 -15.99 0.04 -5.23
C ILE A 262 -15.04 0.40 -4.09
N PHE A 263 -15.02 -0.43 -3.03
CA PHE A 263 -14.16 -0.21 -1.87
C PHE A 263 -12.68 -0.11 -2.25
N GLU A 264 -12.16 -1.06 -3.02
CA GLU A 264 -10.76 -1.08 -3.45
C GLU A 264 -10.39 0.15 -4.28
N TYR A 265 -11.29 0.58 -5.16
CA TYR A 265 -11.07 1.76 -5.99
C TYR A 265 -11.08 3.05 -5.16
N ASP A 266 -12.05 3.19 -4.24
CA ASP A 266 -12.11 4.36 -3.34
C ASP A 266 -10.92 4.43 -2.41
N GLU A 267 -10.45 3.29 -1.87
CA GLU A 267 -9.24 3.22 -1.06
C GLU A 267 -8.00 3.63 -1.88
N GLU A 268 -7.84 3.11 -3.11
CA GLU A 268 -6.74 3.48 -4.00
C GLU A 268 -6.77 4.98 -4.33
N LYS A 269 -7.96 5.53 -4.59
CA LYS A 269 -8.17 6.94 -4.90
C LYS A 269 -7.87 7.82 -3.69
N HIS A 270 -8.40 7.50 -2.52
CA HIS A 270 -8.16 8.25 -1.29
C HIS A 270 -6.68 8.27 -0.95
N MET A 271 -6.01 7.12 -0.95
CA MET A 271 -4.57 7.02 -0.69
C MET A 271 -3.73 7.87 -1.65
N ARG A 272 -4.15 7.96 -2.92
CA ARG A 272 -3.51 8.82 -3.91
C ARG A 272 -3.72 10.29 -3.60
N GLN A 273 -4.96 10.71 -3.34
CA GLN A 273 -5.30 12.09 -3.02
C GLN A 273 -4.55 12.57 -1.78
N THR A 274 -4.55 11.78 -0.70
CA THR A 274 -3.76 12.10 0.52
C THR A 274 -2.27 12.24 0.23
N ARG A 275 -1.70 11.41 -0.67
CA ARG A 275 -0.29 11.51 -1.06
C ARG A 275 -0.01 12.77 -1.90
N GLU A 276 -0.95 13.18 -2.74
CA GLU A 276 -0.87 14.39 -3.55
C GLU A 276 -1.01 15.65 -2.67
N GLU A 277 -2.01 15.68 -1.78
CA GLU A 277 -2.21 16.72 -0.77
C GLU A 277 -0.95 16.91 0.09
N GLY A 278 -0.41 15.83 0.68
CA GLY A 278 0.81 15.92 1.49
C GLY A 278 2.05 16.40 0.71
N ARG A 279 2.09 16.21 -0.62
CA ARG A 279 3.14 16.78 -1.48
C ARG A 279 2.94 18.28 -1.72
N LEU A 280 1.70 18.74 -1.83
CA LEU A 280 1.36 20.15 -1.96
C LEU A 280 1.64 20.86 -0.62
N GLU A 281 1.09 20.35 0.48
CA GLU A 281 1.30 20.86 1.84
C GLU A 281 2.79 20.99 2.17
N GLY A 282 3.58 19.94 1.95
CA GLY A 282 5.03 20.00 2.20
C GLY A 282 5.76 21.06 1.35
N ARG A 283 5.28 21.37 0.14
CA ARG A 283 5.85 22.47 -0.66
C ARG A 283 5.43 23.84 -0.14
N GLN A 284 4.17 23.98 0.26
CA GLN A 284 3.62 25.19 0.85
C GLN A 284 4.35 25.54 2.14
N GLU A 285 4.55 24.56 3.02
CA GLU A 285 5.33 24.68 4.26
C GLU A 285 6.75 25.15 3.99
N ILE A 286 7.46 24.53 3.03
CA ILE A 286 8.83 24.97 2.68
C ILE A 286 8.85 26.42 2.16
N ILE A 287 7.87 26.82 1.35
CA ILE A 287 7.80 28.23 0.87
C ILE A 287 7.64 29.17 2.06
N LEU A 288 6.70 28.88 2.96
CA LEU A 288 6.43 29.71 4.13
C LEU A 288 7.63 29.77 5.08
N GLU A 289 8.31 28.64 5.29
CA GLU A 289 9.53 28.55 6.10
C GLU A 289 10.62 29.44 5.50
N LEU A 290 10.89 29.34 4.20
CA LEU A 290 11.86 30.21 3.51
C LEU A 290 11.51 31.69 3.63
N LEU A 291 10.23 32.06 3.48
CA LEU A 291 9.80 33.45 3.60
C LEU A 291 9.93 33.98 5.03
N SER A 292 9.70 33.12 6.03
CA SER A 292 9.81 33.49 7.45
C SER A 292 11.23 33.89 7.87
N GLU A 293 12.26 33.44 7.14
CA GLU A 293 13.64 33.89 7.34
C GLU A 293 13.85 35.37 6.96
N TYR A 294 13.04 35.90 6.05
CA TYR A 294 13.13 37.28 5.57
C TYR A 294 12.20 38.26 6.31
N GLY A 295 11.19 37.77 7.03
CA GLY A 295 10.27 38.60 7.79
C GLY A 295 8.92 37.94 8.07
N GLU A 296 7.99 38.71 8.63
CA GLU A 296 6.61 38.28 8.83
C GLU A 296 5.90 38.13 7.47
N VAL A 297 5.32 36.95 7.22
CA VAL A 297 4.57 36.68 5.98
C VAL A 297 3.17 37.26 6.14
N PRO A 298 2.72 38.18 5.24
CA PRO A 298 1.36 38.68 5.28
C PRO A 298 0.33 37.56 5.20
N GLN A 299 -0.73 37.62 6.00
CA GLN A 299 -1.75 36.56 6.06
C GLN A 299 -2.41 36.29 4.69
N GLU A 300 -2.58 37.34 3.87
CA GLU A 300 -3.13 37.19 2.52
C GLU A 300 -2.22 36.35 1.63
N LEU A 301 -0.90 36.58 1.70
CA LEU A 301 0.10 35.80 0.96
C LEU A 301 0.18 34.37 1.47
N GLU A 302 0.10 34.16 2.80
CA GLU A 302 0.05 32.82 3.37
C GLU A 302 -1.15 32.02 2.85
N ASN A 303 -2.35 32.63 2.84
CA ASN A 303 -3.55 31.97 2.33
C ASN A 303 -3.41 31.63 0.84
N ILE A 304 -2.86 32.54 0.02
CA ILE A 304 -2.58 32.28 -1.40
C ILE A 304 -1.65 31.07 -1.59
N ILE A 305 -0.64 30.92 -0.73
CA ILE A 305 0.29 29.79 -0.78
C ILE A 305 -0.44 28.50 -0.38
N ARG A 306 -1.19 28.50 0.74
CA ARG A 306 -1.90 27.32 1.25
C ARG A 306 -3.05 26.85 0.35
N ASP A 307 -3.73 27.78 -0.31
CA ASP A 307 -4.83 27.48 -1.23
C ASP A 307 -4.35 27.09 -2.64
N GLN A 308 -3.05 27.10 -2.90
CA GLN A 308 -2.51 26.74 -4.21
C GLN A 308 -2.47 25.22 -4.39
N GLU A 309 -3.30 24.70 -5.29
CA GLU A 309 -3.40 23.28 -5.62
C GLU A 309 -2.56 22.84 -6.83
N ASP A 310 -2.02 23.78 -7.62
CA ASP A 310 -1.15 23.46 -8.75
C ASP A 310 0.30 23.21 -8.30
N TYR A 311 0.73 21.96 -8.43
CA TYR A 311 2.06 21.52 -8.06
C TYR A 311 3.20 22.26 -8.81
N GLU A 312 3.04 22.55 -10.10
CA GLU A 312 4.07 23.22 -10.89
C GLU A 312 4.15 24.72 -10.52
N ILE A 313 3.03 25.34 -10.15
CA ILE A 313 3.02 26.69 -9.57
C ILE A 313 3.77 26.69 -8.24
N LEU A 314 3.44 25.79 -7.30
CA LEU A 314 4.14 25.69 -6.02
C LEU A 314 5.64 25.41 -6.20
N LYS A 315 6.02 24.54 -7.13
CA LYS A 315 7.43 24.26 -7.44
C LYS A 315 8.15 25.49 -7.98
N ARG A 316 7.49 26.34 -8.77
CA ARG A 316 8.05 27.62 -9.22
C ARG A 316 8.18 28.60 -8.05
N TRP A 317 7.15 28.74 -7.23
CA TRP A 317 7.17 29.61 -6.04
C TRP A 317 8.25 29.18 -5.05
N ASN A 318 8.43 27.89 -4.82
CA ASN A 318 9.52 27.37 -3.99
C ASN A 318 10.91 27.80 -4.48
N ARG A 319 11.15 27.80 -5.80
CA ARG A 319 12.40 28.34 -6.39
C ARG A 319 12.52 29.85 -6.27
N LEU A 320 11.40 30.58 -6.33
CA LEU A 320 11.37 32.03 -6.16
C LEU A 320 11.67 32.40 -4.71
N ALA A 321 11.01 31.76 -3.74
CA ALA A 321 11.24 31.96 -2.31
C ALA A 321 12.70 31.70 -1.93
N ALA A 322 13.31 30.65 -2.49
CA ALA A 322 14.72 30.34 -2.26
C ALA A 322 15.72 31.37 -2.83
N ARG A 323 15.28 32.28 -3.70
CA ARG A 323 16.12 33.32 -4.33
C ARG A 323 15.70 34.74 -3.98
N ALA A 324 14.56 34.90 -3.32
CA ALA A 324 14.05 36.19 -2.92
C ALA A 324 14.99 36.84 -1.92
N VAL A 325 15.07 38.17 -1.94
CA VAL A 325 15.83 38.94 -0.94
C VAL A 325 14.91 39.56 0.12
N SER A 326 13.59 39.57 -0.10
CA SER A 326 12.59 39.95 0.91
C SER A 326 11.22 39.33 0.62
N VAL A 327 10.31 39.35 1.61
CA VAL A 327 8.93 38.89 1.46
C VAL A 327 8.18 39.71 0.40
N GLU A 328 8.39 41.04 0.36
CA GLU A 328 7.71 41.93 -0.59
C GLU A 328 8.13 41.70 -2.05
N GLU A 329 9.38 41.30 -2.29
CA GLU A 329 9.84 40.94 -3.64
C GLU A 329 9.12 39.67 -4.12
N PHE A 330 9.10 38.64 -3.28
CA PHE A 330 8.41 37.39 -3.57
C PHE A 330 6.92 37.63 -3.84
N GLU A 331 6.27 38.39 -2.96
CA GLU A 331 4.85 38.74 -3.06
C GLU A 331 4.52 39.39 -4.41
N LYS A 332 5.32 40.38 -4.83
CA LYS A 332 5.13 41.06 -6.13
C LYS A 332 5.22 40.08 -7.31
N GLU A 333 6.19 39.18 -7.29
CA GLU A 333 6.36 38.19 -8.36
C GLU A 333 5.23 37.16 -8.39
N VAL A 334 4.70 36.76 -7.22
CA VAL A 334 3.51 35.90 -7.13
C VAL A 334 2.29 36.60 -7.74
N TYR A 335 1.99 37.83 -7.35
CA TYR A 335 0.83 38.56 -7.88
C TYR A 335 0.95 38.83 -9.38
N LYS A 336 2.15 39.19 -9.85
CA LYS A 336 2.41 39.35 -11.29
C LYS A 336 2.14 38.05 -12.06
N TYR A 337 2.64 36.94 -11.55
CA TYR A 337 2.43 35.64 -12.17
C TYR A 337 0.94 35.22 -12.20
N LEU A 338 0.21 35.45 -11.10
CA LEU A 338 -1.22 35.17 -11.04
C LEU A 338 -2.02 36.07 -12.00
N ALA A 339 -1.60 37.32 -12.20
CA ALA A 339 -2.20 38.22 -13.19
C ALA A 339 -1.95 37.71 -14.62
N ASP A 340 -0.72 37.30 -14.96
CA ASP A 340 -0.37 36.75 -16.28
C ASP A 340 -1.19 35.48 -16.62
N ILE A 341 -1.46 34.61 -15.64
CA ILE A 341 -2.31 33.42 -15.85
C ILE A 341 -3.76 33.83 -16.15
N ARG A 342 -4.30 34.83 -15.43
CA ARG A 342 -5.67 35.32 -15.63
C ARG A 342 -5.85 35.94 -17.02
N GLU A 343 -4.87 36.69 -17.50
CA GLU A 343 -4.92 37.28 -18.84
C GLU A 343 -4.84 36.22 -19.94
N ASN A 344 -3.93 35.24 -19.82
CA ASN A 344 -3.78 34.17 -20.81
C ASN A 344 -4.93 33.14 -20.81
N SER A 345 -5.64 32.96 -19.69
CA SER A 345 -6.84 32.11 -19.62
C SER A 345 -8.10 32.81 -20.15
N GLY A 346 -8.14 34.15 -20.14
CA GLY A 346 -9.20 34.97 -20.73
C GLY A 346 -9.19 35.00 -22.26
N GLU A 347 -8.02 34.86 -22.91
CA GLU A 347 -7.91 34.87 -24.39
C GLU A 347 -8.32 33.54 -25.06
N LYS A 348 -8.41 32.42 -24.32
CA LYS A 348 -8.88 31.14 -24.87
C LYS A 348 -10.41 30.99 -24.98
N ASN A 349 -11.18 31.96 -24.48
CA ASN A 349 -12.64 31.96 -24.48
C ASN A 349 -13.27 33.05 -25.37
N ARG A 350 -12.55 33.53 -26.40
CA ARG A 350 -13.09 34.48 -27.40
C ARG A 350 -13.07 33.93 -28.81
#